data_AF-A0A523R6P3-F1
#
_entry.id   AF-A0A523R6P3-F1
#
_cell.length_a   1.000
_cell.length_b   1.000
_cell.length_c   1.000
_cell.angle_alpha   90.00
_cell.angle_beta   90.00
_cell.angle_gamma   90.00
#
_symmetry.space_group_name_H-M   'P 1'
#
loop_
_entity.id
_entity.type
_entity.pdbx_description
1 polymer ?
#
loop_
_entity_poly.entity_id
_entity_poly.type
_entity_poly.pdbx_seq_one_letter_code
_entity_poly.pdbx_strand_id
1 'polypeptide(L)'
;GDFNVFWGDRELQLFAAATGLKNANDQGQPSHPSRSPRRQLDYIFHSPEIHVTRFQIPQVTFSDHAPLVCDFDLVTASQVDHHR
;
A
#
# COMPACT_ATOMS: atom_id res chain seq x y z
N GLY A 1 -2.14 -4.26 -6.75
CA GLY A 1 -1.44 -5.03 -7.79
C GLY A 1 -0.36 -4.18 -8.40
N ASP A 2 0.24 -4.64 -9.50
CA ASP A 2 1.22 -3.86 -10.27
C ASP A 2 0.50 -2.77 -11.07
N PHE A 3 0.76 -1.51 -10.74
CA PHE A 3 0.17 -0.35 -11.42
C PHE A 3 0.98 0.08 -12.64
N ASN A 4 2.25 -0.34 -12.77
CA ASN A 4 3.17 0.11 -13.81
C ASN A 4 3.09 1.62 -14.09
N VAL A 5 3.00 2.41 -13.03
CA VAL A 5 2.74 3.86 -13.09
C VAL A 5 3.60 4.54 -14.15
N PHE A 6 2.95 5.16 -15.12
CA PHE A 6 3.62 5.80 -16.25
C PHE A 6 4.03 7.23 -15.89
N TRP A 7 3.21 7.92 -15.09
CA TRP A 7 3.44 9.32 -14.71
C TRP A 7 3.89 9.47 -13.24
N GLY A 8 4.33 8.38 -12.63
CA GLY A 8 4.83 8.35 -11.25
C GLY A 8 3.79 8.80 -10.22
N ASP A 9 4.25 9.54 -9.21
CA ASP A 9 3.45 9.89 -8.03
C ASP A 9 2.18 10.68 -8.35
N ARG A 10 2.16 11.48 -9.43
CA ARG A 10 1.01 12.31 -9.78
C ARG A 10 -0.20 11.47 -10.20
N GLU A 11 0.02 10.38 -10.93
CA GLU A 11 -1.04 9.45 -11.35
C GLU A 11 -1.70 8.82 -10.12
N LEU A 12 -0.88 8.43 -9.14
CA LEU A 12 -1.35 7.82 -7.89
C LEU A 12 -2.09 8.82 -7.01
N GLN A 13 -1.63 10.08 -6.96
CA GLN A 13 -2.32 11.14 -6.23
C GLN A 13 -3.74 11.37 -6.79
N LEU A 14 -3.88 11.44 -8.12
CA LEU A 14 -5.18 11.58 -8.76
C LEU A 14 -6.06 10.35 -8.53
N PHE A 15 -5.49 9.14 -8.63
CA PHE A 15 -6.20 7.89 -8.35
C PHE A 15 -6.70 7.84 -6.90
N ALA A 16 -5.84 8.13 -5.92
CA ALA A 16 -6.20 8.14 -4.51
C ALA A 16 -7.25 9.21 -4.20
N ALA A 17 -7.11 10.42 -4.77
CA ALA A 17 -8.09 11.49 -4.60
C ALA A 17 -9.46 11.14 -5.20
N ALA A 18 -9.50 10.47 -6.35
CA ALA A 18 -10.74 10.08 -7.01
C ALA A 18 -11.45 8.91 -6.32
N THR A 19 -10.70 7.99 -5.71
CA THR A 19 -11.24 6.77 -5.11
C THR A 19 -11.42 6.85 -3.59
N GLY A 20 -10.73 7.77 -2.92
CA GLY A 20 -10.66 7.82 -1.46
C GLY A 20 -9.85 6.68 -0.83
N LEU A 21 -9.17 5.86 -1.64
CA LEU A 21 -8.36 4.75 -1.15
C LEU A 21 -7.01 5.24 -0.59
N LYS A 22 -6.54 4.53 0.44
CA LYS A 22 -5.25 4.75 1.10
C LYS A 22 -4.24 3.70 0.67
N ASN A 23 -2.97 4.09 0.57
CA ASN A 23 -1.87 3.18 0.28
C ASN A 23 -1.36 2.54 1.58
N ALA A 24 -1.27 1.20 1.63
CA ALA A 24 -0.71 0.48 2.77
C ALA A 24 0.82 0.67 2.93
N ASN A 25 1.52 1.02 1.85
CA ASN A 25 2.94 1.35 1.83
C ASN A 25 3.12 2.87 1.91
N ASP A 26 2.93 3.44 3.09
CA ASP A 26 3.02 4.88 3.35
C ASP A 26 4.44 5.46 3.15
N GLN A 27 5.47 4.63 3.35
CA GLN A 27 6.88 5.00 3.18
C GLN A 27 7.39 4.87 1.73
N GLY A 28 6.55 4.43 0.80
CA GLY A 28 6.90 4.27 -0.61
C GLY A 28 8.03 3.27 -0.87
N GLN A 29 8.11 2.20 -0.07
CA GLN A 29 9.16 1.20 -0.19
C GLN A 29 9.12 0.52 -1.58
N PRO A 30 10.26 0.34 -2.24
CA PRO A 30 10.30 -0.26 -3.57
C PRO A 30 10.09 -1.77 -3.54
N SER A 31 9.38 -2.29 -4.53
CA SER A 31 9.12 -3.72 -4.75
C SER A 31 9.85 -4.29 -5.97
N HIS A 32 10.32 -3.44 -6.89
CA HIS A 32 10.89 -3.85 -8.16
C HIS A 32 12.23 -3.15 -8.49
N PRO A 33 13.22 -3.86 -9.07
CA PRO A 33 13.30 -5.32 -9.18
C PRO A 33 13.63 -5.96 -7.83
N SER A 34 13.12 -7.17 -7.54
CA SER A 34 13.27 -7.85 -6.23
C SER A 34 14.72 -8.01 -5.75
N ARG A 35 15.68 -8.13 -6.68
CA ARG A 35 17.12 -8.28 -6.39
C ARG A 35 17.82 -6.98 -5.96
N SER A 36 17.29 -5.83 -6.36
CA SER A 36 17.81 -4.50 -6.00
C SER A 36 16.65 -3.51 -6.14
N PRO A 37 15.70 -3.50 -5.18
CA PRO A 37 14.47 -2.73 -5.30
C PRO A 37 14.76 -1.23 -5.39
N ARG A 38 14.21 -0.59 -6.42
CA ARG A 38 14.39 0.86 -6.69
C ARG A 38 13.11 1.58 -7.07
N ARG A 39 12.07 0.83 -7.45
CA ARG A 39 10.78 1.35 -7.90
C ARG A 39 9.65 0.72 -7.10
N GLN A 40 8.69 1.52 -6.70
CA GLN A 40 7.41 1.05 -6.19
C GLN A 40 6.45 0.90 -7.38
N LEU A 41 6.26 -0.32 -7.84
CA LEU A 41 5.31 -0.64 -8.92
C LEU A 41 4.08 -1.36 -8.41
N ASP A 42 4.24 -2.07 -7.30
CA ASP A 42 3.16 -2.81 -6.66
C ASP A 42 2.53 -1.99 -5.54
N TYR A 43 1.20 -2.02 -5.47
CA TYR A 43 0.41 -1.28 -4.51
C TYR A 43 -0.65 -2.17 -3.85
N ILE A 44 -0.84 -1.98 -2.54
CA ILE A 44 -2.03 -2.42 -1.82
C ILE A 44 -2.78 -1.15 -1.43
N PHE A 45 -3.91 -0.90 -2.10
CA PHE A 45 -4.83 0.17 -1.74
C PHE A 45 -5.98 -0.39 -0.93
N HIS A 46 -6.41 0.35 0.10
CA HIS A 46 -7.47 -0.07 1.01
C HIS A 46 -8.42 1.09 1.33
N SER A 47 -9.63 0.77 1.80
CA SER A 47 -10.59 1.78 2.23
C SER A 47 -10.23 2.35 3.60
N PRO A 48 -10.77 3.53 4.00
CA PRO A 48 -10.46 4.15 5.28
C PRO A 48 -10.77 3.32 6.52
N GLU A 49 -11.69 2.35 6.42
CA GLU A 49 -12.11 1.45 7.50
C GLU A 49 -11.11 0.33 7.78
N ILE A 50 -10.09 0.15 6.93
CA ILE A 50 -8.99 -0.78 7.16
C ILE A 50 -7.86 -0.07 7.90
N HIS A 51 -7.46 -0.62 9.04
CA HIS A 51 -6.27 -0.19 9.79
C HIS A 51 -5.11 -1.13 9.52
N VAL A 52 -4.08 -0.64 8.82
CA VAL A 52 -2.86 -1.40 8.55
C VAL A 52 -2.04 -1.48 9.85
N THR A 53 -1.85 -2.70 10.34
CA THR A 53 -1.07 -2.97 11.56
C THR A 53 0.38 -3.29 11.24
N ARG A 54 0.64 -3.86 10.06
CA ARG A 54 1.99 -4.15 9.58
C ARG A 54 2.03 -4.17 8.05
N PHE A 55 3.05 -3.53 7.50
CA PHE A 55 3.40 -3.66 6.10
C PHE A 55 4.84 -4.14 5.97
N GLN A 56 5.11 -5.08 5.08
CA GLN A 56 6.45 -5.58 4.82
C GLN A 56 6.62 -6.04 3.38
N ILE A 57 7.86 -5.90 2.89
CA ILE A 57 8.32 -6.42 1.60
C ILE A 57 9.42 -7.46 1.87
N PRO A 58 9.06 -8.75 1.98
CA PRO A 58 10.05 -9.80 2.19
C PRO A 58 11.11 -9.82 1.09
N GLN A 59 12.38 -9.89 1.48
CA GLN A 59 13.52 -9.89 0.56
C GLN A 59 13.72 -11.28 -0.07
N VAL A 60 12.78 -11.70 -0.90
CA VAL A 60 12.82 -12.94 -1.68
C VAL A 60 12.91 -12.62 -3.17
N THR A 61 13.56 -13.50 -3.94
CA THR A 61 13.89 -13.25 -5.36
C THR A 61 13.32 -14.31 -6.30
N PHE A 62 12.21 -14.94 -5.90
CA PHE A 62 11.49 -15.96 -6.69
C PHE A 62 10.75 -15.38 -7.91
N SER A 63 10.55 -14.06 -7.93
CA SER A 63 10.00 -13.27 -9.03
C SER A 63 10.88 -12.03 -9.22
N ASP A 64 10.77 -11.34 -10.35
CA ASP A 64 11.36 -10.01 -10.57
C ASP A 64 10.65 -8.91 -9.76
N HIS A 65 9.44 -9.17 -9.26
CA HIS A 65 8.75 -8.36 -8.26
C HIS A 65 8.87 -9.00 -6.86
N ALA A 66 9.14 -8.17 -5.84
CA ALA A 66 9.08 -8.59 -4.44
C ALA A 66 7.62 -8.58 -3.95
N PRO A 67 7.18 -9.61 -3.20
CA PRO A 67 5.81 -9.66 -2.70
C PRO A 67 5.56 -8.57 -1.67
N LEU A 68 4.33 -8.05 -1.65
CA LEU A 68 3.85 -7.15 -0.59
C LEU A 68 3.01 -7.95 0.40
N VAL A 69 3.26 -7.78 1.68
CA VAL A 69 2.46 -8.38 2.75
C VAL A 69 1.93 -7.27 3.64
N CYS A 70 0.61 -7.24 3.82
CA CYS A 70 -0.11 -6.27 4.62
C CYS A 70 -0.98 -7.01 5.62
N ASP A 71 -0.65 -6.88 6.90
CA ASP A 71 -1.52 -7.30 7.99
C ASP A 71 -2.41 -6.10 8.37
N PHE A 72 -3.69 -6.36 8.60
CA PHE A 72 -4.65 -5.30 8.86
C PHE A 72 -5.81 -5.78 9.73
N ASP A 73 -6.41 -4.81 10.41
CA ASP A 73 -7.64 -4.97 11.16
C ASP A 73 -8.77 -4.16 10.51
N LEU A 74 -10.02 -4.57 10.78
CA LEU A 74 -11.20 -3.80 10.43
C LEU A 74 -11.57 -2.88 11.59
N VAL A 75 -11.67 -1.58 11.32
CA VAL A 75 -12.19 -0.62 12.28
C VAL A 75 -13.72 -0.66 12.20
N THR A 76 -14.34 -1.44 13.09
CA THR A 76 -15.79 -1.39 13.27
C THR A 76 -16.20 -0.11 14.00
N ALA A 77 -17.34 0.49 13.63
CA ALA A 77 -17.84 1.76 14.17
C ALA A 77 -18.03 1.81 15.70
N SER A 78 -17.89 0.70 16.42
CA SER A 78 -18.06 0.57 17.87
C SER A 78 -16.93 1.18 18.72
N GLN A 79 -15.87 1.74 18.11
CA GLN A 79 -14.79 2.44 18.84
C GLN A 79 -14.90 3.96 18.78
N VAL A 80 -15.94 4.52 18.14
CA VAL A 80 -16.26 5.95 18.21
C VAL A 80 -17.31 6.15 19.31
N ASP A 81 -16.94 5.91 20.56
CA ASP A 81 -17.78 6.30 21.69
C ASP A 81 -17.00 7.17 22.69
N HIS A 82 -17.30 8.46 22.59
CA HIS A 82 -17.46 9.41 23.69
C HIS A 82 -16.33 9.53 24.72
N HIS A 83 -15.29 10.28 24.38
CA HIS A 83 -14.80 11.29 25.31
C HIS A 83 -15.03 12.68 24.72
N ARG A 84 -15.99 13.36 25.35
CA ARG A 84 -16.11 14.83 25.37
C ARG A 84 -14.77 15.49 25.66
#